data_AF-J2K3P6-F1
#
_entry.id   AF-J2K3P6-F1
#
_cell.length_a   1.000
_cell.length_b   1.000
_cell.length_c   1.000
_cell.angle_alpha   90.00
_cell.angle_beta   90.00
_cell.angle_gamma   90.00
#
_symmetry.space_group_name_H-M   'P 1'
#
loop_
_entity.id
_entity.type
_entity.pdbx_description
1 polymer ?
#
loop_
_entity_poly.entity_id
_entity_poly.type
_entity_poly.pdbx_seq_one_letter_code
_entity_poly.pdbx_strand_id
1 'polypeptide(L)'
;MEYRDNEVIFASTSNKLVKGSFTVSQFSVTDGQDPKGHIYAGFTASCGSDGKFSFSIGRKGSKTVADWFSARVPGNKTTFNHKPDELNFAMIGTLVLEFSNAVCTFYNVALAQGHAGASNNWWFGGQQAMYNGSDSVIYGALSNGLVQLVSFQRGGNDVNEVKVAPRTF
;
A
#
# COMPACT_ATOMS: atom_id res chain seq x y z
N MET A 1 -10.57 21.05 8.35
CA MET A 1 -9.93 19.74 8.07
C MET A 1 -9.37 19.23 9.37
N GLU A 2 -9.48 17.91 9.58
CA GLU A 2 -8.96 17.22 10.76
C GLU A 2 -7.99 16.14 10.27
N TYR A 3 -6.79 16.11 10.83
CA TYR A 3 -5.85 15.02 10.59
C TYR A 3 -6.39 13.75 11.22
N ARG A 4 -6.30 12.64 10.49
CA ARG A 4 -6.65 11.32 10.99
C ARG A 4 -5.48 10.39 10.81
N ASP A 5 -5.35 9.45 11.75
CA ASP A 5 -4.42 8.34 11.60
C ASP A 5 -5.04 7.32 10.66
N ASN A 6 -4.41 7.17 9.50
CA ASN A 6 -4.81 6.22 8.47
C ASN A 6 -3.92 5.01 8.58
N GLU A 7 -4.45 3.94 9.15
CA GLU A 7 -3.70 2.73 9.43
C GLU A 7 -3.88 1.68 8.33
N VAL A 8 -2.77 1.10 7.88
CA VAL A 8 -2.74 -0.10 7.04
C VAL A 8 -1.83 -1.13 7.70
N ILE A 9 -2.27 -2.39 7.72
CA ILE A 9 -1.61 -3.48 8.43
C ILE A 9 -1.10 -4.50 7.41
N PHE A 10 0.20 -4.78 7.45
CA PHE A 10 0.80 -5.86 6.68
C PHE A 10 0.88 -7.12 7.55
N ALA A 11 -0.07 -8.02 7.38
CA ALA A 11 -0.12 -9.25 8.15
C ALA A 11 0.60 -10.37 7.39
N SER A 12 1.68 -10.90 7.96
CA SER A 12 2.34 -12.07 7.39
C SER A 12 1.55 -13.34 7.69
N THR A 13 1.21 -14.13 6.66
CA THR A 13 0.56 -15.44 6.85
C THR A 13 1.57 -16.57 7.03
N SER A 14 2.85 -16.31 6.76
CA SER A 14 3.94 -17.27 6.89
C SER A 14 5.26 -16.55 7.13
N ASN A 15 6.12 -17.08 8.00
CA ASN A 15 7.27 -16.37 8.57
C ASN A 15 6.88 -15.13 9.37
N LYS A 16 7.48 -14.96 10.54
CA LYS A 16 7.11 -13.87 11.46
C LYS A 16 7.63 -12.54 10.91
N LEU A 17 6.73 -11.57 10.68
CA LEU A 17 7.12 -10.19 10.42
C LEU A 17 7.79 -9.62 11.68
N VAL A 18 8.96 -9.00 11.50
CA VAL A 18 9.74 -8.36 12.57
C VAL A 18 9.49 -6.86 12.57
N LYS A 19 9.58 -6.23 11.39
CA LYS A 19 9.38 -4.79 11.17
C LYS A 19 9.23 -4.50 9.68
N GLY A 20 8.89 -3.25 9.36
CA GLY A 20 8.90 -2.77 7.99
C GLY A 20 9.05 -1.26 7.90
N SER A 21 9.34 -0.79 6.69
CA SER A 21 9.42 0.63 6.35
C SER A 21 8.79 0.89 4.99
N PHE A 22 8.11 2.02 4.84
CA PHE A 22 7.61 2.51 3.55
C PHE A 22 8.11 3.92 3.30
N THR A 23 8.98 4.09 2.32
CA THR A 23 9.55 5.38 1.93
C THR A 23 8.83 5.89 0.69
N VAL A 24 8.11 7.01 0.84
CA VAL A 24 7.33 7.66 -0.22
C VAL A 24 8.27 8.25 -1.26
N SER A 25 8.05 7.96 -2.55
CA SER A 25 8.73 8.60 -3.67
C SER A 25 7.82 9.55 -4.45
N GLN A 26 6.54 9.21 -4.55
CA GLN A 26 5.52 10.04 -5.19
C GLN A 26 4.23 9.96 -4.38
N PHE A 27 3.45 11.03 -4.40
CA PHE A 27 2.17 11.08 -3.70
C PHE A 27 1.19 12.02 -4.38
N SER A 28 -0.09 11.81 -4.08
CA SER A 28 -1.18 12.74 -4.35
C SER A 28 -2.14 12.68 -3.17
N VAL A 29 -2.42 13.84 -2.60
CA VAL A 29 -3.32 14.01 -1.45
C VAL A 29 -4.37 15.02 -1.88
N THR A 30 -5.64 14.78 -1.53
CA THR A 30 -6.71 15.73 -1.82
C THR A 30 -6.39 17.10 -1.23
N ASP A 31 -6.64 18.16 -2.01
CA ASP A 31 -6.35 19.54 -1.61
C ASP A 31 -6.89 19.88 -0.21
N GLY A 32 -6.01 20.50 0.58
CA GLY A 32 -6.30 20.89 1.96
C GLY A 32 -6.37 19.74 2.97
N GLN A 33 -6.12 18.47 2.57
CA GLN A 33 -6.07 17.33 3.49
C GLN A 33 -4.69 17.10 4.14
N ASP A 34 -3.65 17.80 3.71
CA ASP A 34 -2.33 17.80 4.35
C ASP A 34 -1.64 19.19 4.34
N PRO A 35 -2.22 20.22 4.97
CA PRO A 35 -1.68 21.58 4.95
C PRO A 35 -0.35 21.74 5.68
N LYS A 36 0.04 20.78 6.54
CA LYS A 36 1.33 20.77 7.24
C LYS A 36 2.39 19.94 6.51
N GLY A 37 2.05 19.30 5.38
CA GLY A 37 2.99 18.51 4.60
C GLY A 37 3.56 17.31 5.36
N HIS A 38 2.73 16.56 6.07
CA HIS A 38 3.14 15.32 6.73
C HIS A 38 3.56 14.25 5.71
N ILE A 39 3.05 14.30 4.49
CA ILE A 39 3.46 13.45 3.37
C ILE A 39 4.25 14.25 2.36
N TYR A 40 5.44 13.77 2.06
CA TYR A 40 6.35 14.33 1.07
C TYR A 40 7.24 13.23 0.50
N ALA A 41 7.88 13.48 -0.63
CA ALA A 41 8.87 12.55 -1.19
C ALA A 41 10.07 12.44 -0.23
N GLY A 42 10.40 11.22 0.21
CA GLY A 42 11.39 10.92 1.24
C GLY A 42 10.79 10.65 2.62
N PHE A 43 9.51 10.98 2.86
CA PHE A 43 8.82 10.58 4.08
C PHE A 43 8.88 9.05 4.25
N THR A 44 9.23 8.58 5.44
CA THR A 44 9.32 7.16 5.75
C THR A 44 8.43 6.82 6.94
N ALA A 45 7.41 6.00 6.71
CA ALA A 45 6.64 5.35 7.78
C ALA A 45 7.32 4.03 8.17
N SER A 46 7.22 3.64 9.44
CA SER A 46 7.76 2.37 9.93
C SER A 46 6.72 1.62 10.75
N CYS A 47 6.84 0.29 10.80
CA CYS A 47 6.02 -0.57 11.64
C CYS A 47 6.88 -1.58 12.42
N GLY A 48 6.32 -2.10 13.51
CA GLY A 48 6.90 -3.20 14.26
C GLY A 48 6.41 -4.55 13.76
N SER A 49 6.44 -5.56 14.62
CA SER A 49 5.95 -6.91 14.29
C SER A 49 4.43 -6.98 14.12
N ASP A 50 3.69 -5.93 14.49
CA ASP A 50 2.26 -5.78 14.23
C ASP A 50 1.96 -5.40 12.77
N GLY A 51 2.98 -5.02 11.99
CA GLY A 51 2.83 -4.67 10.58
C GLY A 51 2.09 -3.36 10.33
N LYS A 52 1.79 -2.58 11.37
CA LYS A 52 0.94 -1.40 11.29
C LYS A 52 1.70 -0.15 10.87
N PHE A 53 1.39 0.37 9.69
CA PHE A 53 1.82 1.70 9.25
C PHE A 53 0.71 2.70 9.50
N SER A 54 1.04 3.89 10.00
CA SER A 54 0.10 4.99 10.19
C SER A 54 0.52 6.20 9.38
N PHE A 55 -0.44 6.82 8.70
CA PHE A 55 -0.27 8.03 7.92
C PHE A 55 -1.23 9.11 8.41
N SER A 56 -0.68 10.21 8.94
CA SER A 56 -1.47 11.33 9.47
C SER A 56 -1.90 12.27 8.35
N ILE A 57 -3.10 12.06 7.79
CA ILE A 57 -3.65 12.78 6.63
C ILE A 57 -5.18 12.87 6.76
N GLY A 58 -5.81 13.92 6.21
CA GLY A 58 -7.27 14.02 6.13
C GLY A 58 -7.92 12.96 5.21
N ARG A 59 -9.24 12.77 5.37
CA ARG A 59 -10.05 11.78 4.61
C ARG A 59 -11.12 12.49 3.80
N LYS A 60 -10.75 12.98 2.61
CA LYS A 60 -11.69 13.55 1.65
C LYS A 60 -11.43 12.96 0.27
N GLY A 61 -12.41 12.27 -0.27
CA GLY A 61 -12.36 11.69 -1.61
C GLY A 61 -12.11 12.75 -2.67
N SER A 62 -11.31 12.41 -3.67
CA SER A 62 -11.08 13.23 -4.85
C SER A 62 -10.86 12.34 -6.06
N LYS A 63 -11.63 12.63 -7.11
CA LYS A 63 -11.39 12.08 -8.45
C LYS A 63 -10.00 12.42 -8.98
N THR A 64 -9.45 13.61 -8.66
CA THR A 64 -8.11 14.00 -9.10
C THR A 64 -7.03 13.06 -8.57
N VAL A 65 -7.15 12.62 -7.30
CA VAL A 65 -6.23 11.65 -6.71
C VAL A 65 -6.41 10.27 -7.35
N ALA A 66 -7.65 9.86 -7.62
CA ALA A 66 -7.95 8.60 -8.30
C ALA A 66 -7.38 8.54 -9.73
N ASP A 67 -7.51 9.64 -10.48
CA ASP A 67 -6.95 9.77 -11.83
C ASP A 67 -5.41 9.78 -11.78
N TRP A 68 -4.82 10.49 -10.82
CA TRP A 68 -3.37 10.50 -10.59
C TRP A 68 -2.83 9.10 -10.31
N PHE A 69 -3.52 8.32 -9.48
CA PHE A 69 -3.17 6.94 -9.14
C PHE A 69 -3.32 6.04 -10.36
N SER A 70 -4.46 6.09 -11.05
CA SER A 70 -4.76 5.27 -12.21
C SER A 70 -3.83 5.51 -13.41
N ALA A 71 -3.28 6.71 -13.54
CA ALA A 71 -2.28 7.03 -14.55
C ALA A 71 -0.92 6.36 -14.29
N ARG A 72 -0.64 5.97 -13.04
CA ARG A 72 0.65 5.39 -12.61
C ARG A 72 0.57 3.90 -12.31
N VAL A 73 -0.59 3.44 -11.86
CA VAL A 73 -0.87 2.05 -11.48
C VAL A 73 -2.16 1.62 -12.17
N PRO A 74 -2.07 0.93 -13.31
CA PRO A 74 -3.24 0.37 -13.99
C PRO A 74 -4.00 -0.60 -13.09
N GLY A 75 -5.31 -0.75 -13.33
CA GLY A 75 -6.19 -1.57 -12.47
C GLY A 75 -5.70 -3.02 -12.29
N ASN A 76 -5.17 -3.64 -13.35
CA ASN A 76 -4.60 -5.01 -13.30
C ASN A 76 -3.26 -5.11 -12.55
N LYS A 77 -2.77 -4.01 -11.97
CA LYS A 77 -1.62 -3.95 -11.07
C LYS A 77 -2.02 -3.59 -9.63
N THR A 78 -3.30 -3.71 -9.33
CA THR A 78 -3.86 -3.53 -8.00
C THR A 78 -4.58 -4.80 -7.57
N THR A 79 -4.82 -4.95 -6.28
CA THR A 79 -5.58 -6.07 -5.72
C THR A 79 -6.98 -6.18 -6.31
N PHE A 80 -7.59 -5.09 -6.76
CA PHE A 80 -8.99 -5.08 -7.20
C PHE A 80 -9.21 -5.31 -8.70
N ASN A 81 -8.17 -5.30 -9.53
CA ASN A 81 -8.29 -5.42 -10.99
C ASN A 81 -9.20 -4.38 -11.67
N HIS A 82 -9.44 -3.23 -11.03
CA HIS A 82 -10.15 -2.10 -11.61
C HIS A 82 -9.56 -0.79 -11.08
N LYS A 83 -10.07 0.35 -11.55
CA LYS A 83 -9.63 1.68 -11.12
C LYS A 83 -10.51 2.17 -9.97
N PRO A 84 -9.98 2.97 -9.03
CA PRO A 84 -10.80 3.70 -8.07
C PRO A 84 -11.53 4.85 -8.76
N ASP A 85 -12.73 5.19 -8.26
CA ASP A 85 -13.47 6.38 -8.71
C ASP A 85 -12.97 7.65 -7.98
N GLU A 86 -12.79 7.54 -6.67
CA GLU A 86 -12.25 8.59 -5.80
C GLU A 86 -11.27 8.00 -4.77
N LEU A 87 -10.24 8.78 -4.43
CA LEU A 87 -9.30 8.44 -3.38
C LEU A 87 -9.08 9.65 -2.46
N ASN A 88 -8.84 9.40 -1.17
CA ASN A 88 -8.46 10.40 -0.18
C ASN A 88 -7.02 10.86 -0.40
N PHE A 89 -6.15 9.87 -0.62
CA PHE A 89 -4.75 10.04 -0.93
C PHE A 89 -4.21 8.76 -1.57
N ALA A 90 -3.08 8.91 -2.26
CA ALA A 90 -2.31 7.82 -2.84
C ALA A 90 -0.81 8.11 -2.71
N MET A 91 -0.04 7.07 -2.48
CA MET A 91 1.41 7.11 -2.37
C MET A 91 2.02 5.98 -3.18
N ILE A 92 3.13 6.25 -3.83
CA ILE A 92 4.02 5.26 -4.44
C ILE A 92 5.36 5.36 -3.72
N GLY A 93 5.96 4.23 -3.39
CA GLY A 93 7.18 4.21 -2.60
C GLY A 93 7.91 2.88 -2.64
N THR A 94 8.95 2.80 -1.83
CA THR A 94 9.68 1.55 -1.58
C THR A 94 9.20 0.97 -0.26
N LEU A 95 8.69 -0.26 -0.30
CA LEU A 95 8.31 -1.03 0.88
C LEU A 95 9.44 -2.01 1.19
N VAL A 96 9.89 -2.02 2.44
CA VAL A 96 10.81 -3.03 2.96
C VAL A 96 10.10 -3.76 4.09
N LEU A 97 10.04 -5.09 3.99
CA LEU A 97 9.51 -5.95 5.05
C LEU A 97 10.63 -6.89 5.51
N GLU A 98 10.90 -6.88 6.80
CA GLU A 98 11.84 -7.80 7.44
C GLU A 98 11.06 -8.90 8.14
N PHE A 99 11.25 -10.11 7.66
CA PHE A 99 10.77 -11.35 8.25
C PHE A 99 11.90 -12.01 9.04
N SER A 100 11.56 -12.93 9.93
CA SER A 100 12.53 -13.66 10.78
C SER A 100 13.68 -14.35 10.01
N ASN A 101 13.51 -14.62 8.71
CA ASN A 101 14.47 -15.32 7.86
C ASN A 101 14.86 -14.56 6.58
N ALA A 102 14.28 -13.39 6.31
CA ALA A 102 14.51 -12.68 5.04
C ALA A 102 14.20 -11.18 5.16
N VAL A 103 14.94 -10.37 4.41
CA VAL A 103 14.60 -8.96 4.16
C VAL A 103 14.15 -8.85 2.71
N CYS A 104 12.94 -8.33 2.50
CA CYS A 104 12.32 -8.20 1.19
C CYS A 104 12.11 -6.73 0.86
N THR A 105 12.71 -6.27 -0.24
CA THR A 105 12.54 -4.90 -0.77
C THR A 105 11.65 -4.91 -2.00
N PHE A 106 10.56 -4.16 -1.96
CA PHE A 106 9.59 -4.01 -3.03
C PHE A 106 9.62 -2.58 -3.54
N TYR A 107 9.93 -2.39 -4.82
CA TYR A 107 10.02 -1.07 -5.44
C TYR A 107 8.69 -0.67 -6.07
N ASN A 108 8.40 0.64 -6.05
CA ASN A 108 7.22 1.24 -6.68
C ASN A 108 5.88 0.64 -6.20
N VAL A 109 5.85 0.24 -4.92
CA VAL A 109 4.63 -0.20 -4.23
C VAL A 109 3.69 0.97 -4.09
N ALA A 110 2.42 0.75 -4.36
CA ALA A 110 1.39 1.76 -4.27
C ALA A 110 0.43 1.45 -3.12
N LEU A 111 0.26 2.43 -2.24
CA LEU A 111 -0.72 2.43 -1.15
C LEU A 111 -1.66 3.59 -1.38
N ALA A 112 -2.96 3.34 -1.39
CA ALA A 112 -3.94 4.41 -1.44
C ALA A 112 -5.13 4.10 -0.55
N GLN A 113 -5.85 5.14 -0.15
CA GLN A 113 -7.08 4.99 0.61
C GLN A 113 -8.21 5.68 -0.14
N GLY A 114 -9.29 4.95 -0.39
CA GLY A 114 -10.57 5.50 -0.82
C GLY A 114 -11.64 5.31 0.24
N HIS A 115 -12.90 5.38 -0.18
CA HIS A 115 -14.04 5.05 0.67
C HIS A 115 -15.03 4.16 -0.10
N ALA A 116 -15.74 3.30 0.61
CA ALA A 116 -16.94 2.62 0.10
C ALA A 116 -18.04 2.72 1.17
N GLY A 117 -19.12 3.43 0.86
CA GLY A 117 -20.14 3.76 1.86
C GLY A 117 -19.53 4.48 3.06
N ALA A 118 -19.72 3.95 4.26
CA ALA A 118 -19.19 4.49 5.52
C ALA A 118 -17.77 3.99 5.87
N SER A 119 -17.21 3.05 5.10
CA SER A 119 -15.93 2.40 5.37
C SER A 119 -14.80 2.98 4.52
N ASN A 120 -13.58 2.93 5.05
CA ASN A 120 -12.38 3.32 4.30
C ASN A 120 -11.80 2.07 3.64
N ASN A 121 -11.41 2.20 2.37
CA ASN A 121 -10.90 1.07 1.59
C ASN A 121 -9.43 1.31 1.25
N TRP A 122 -8.56 0.40 1.68
CA TRP A 122 -7.14 0.40 1.30
C TRP A 122 -6.84 -0.30 -0.01
N TRP A 123 -6.27 0.43 -0.94
CA TRP A 123 -5.76 -0.07 -2.19
C TRP A 123 -4.30 -0.47 -2.02
N PHE A 124 -3.98 -1.68 -2.46
CA PHE A 124 -2.62 -2.17 -2.57
C PHE A 124 -2.31 -2.55 -4.01
N GLY A 125 -1.08 -2.30 -4.43
CA GLY A 125 -0.61 -2.64 -5.76
C GLY A 125 0.77 -2.05 -6.00
N GLY A 126 1.05 -1.73 -7.25
CA GLY A 126 2.26 -1.00 -7.62
C GLY A 126 2.68 -1.28 -9.05
N GLN A 127 3.71 -0.59 -9.51
CA GLN A 127 4.07 -0.59 -10.93
C GLN A 127 4.57 -1.95 -11.43
N GLN A 128 5.01 -2.82 -10.52
CA GLN A 128 5.49 -4.17 -10.81
C GLN A 128 4.53 -5.27 -10.35
N ALA A 129 3.38 -4.89 -9.77
CA ALA A 129 2.37 -5.86 -9.35
C ALA A 129 1.66 -6.46 -10.56
N MET A 130 1.21 -7.71 -10.41
CA MET A 130 0.32 -8.37 -11.35
C MET A 130 -0.86 -8.96 -10.60
N TYR A 131 -2.08 -8.56 -10.97
CA TYR A 131 -3.30 -9.15 -10.43
C TYR A 131 -3.33 -10.66 -10.63
N ASN A 132 -3.78 -11.38 -9.59
CA ASN A 132 -3.76 -12.83 -9.52
C ASN A 132 -5.10 -13.43 -9.06
N GLY A 133 -6.19 -12.67 -9.09
CA GLY A 133 -7.50 -13.14 -8.63
C GLY A 133 -7.70 -12.95 -7.12
N SER A 134 -8.94 -13.04 -6.66
CA SER A 134 -9.30 -13.08 -5.23
C SER A 134 -8.68 -11.95 -4.40
N ASP A 135 -8.78 -10.72 -4.91
CA ASP A 135 -8.23 -9.51 -4.31
C ASP A 135 -6.71 -9.58 -4.05
N SER A 136 -5.97 -10.28 -4.92
CA SER A 136 -4.53 -10.49 -4.78
C SER A 136 -3.70 -10.00 -5.95
N VAL A 137 -2.47 -9.62 -5.65
CA VAL A 137 -1.41 -9.35 -6.61
C VAL A 137 -0.16 -10.17 -6.28
N ILE A 138 0.60 -10.53 -7.31
CA ILE A 138 1.98 -11.01 -7.17
C ILE A 138 2.92 -9.84 -7.38
N TYR A 139 3.94 -9.73 -6.52
CA TYR A 139 4.94 -8.68 -6.56
C TYR A 139 6.34 -9.29 -6.43
N GLY A 140 7.28 -8.79 -7.23
CA GLY A 140 8.69 -9.15 -7.11
C GLY A 140 9.37 -8.39 -5.96
N ALA A 141 10.02 -9.12 -5.06
CA ALA A 141 10.83 -8.58 -3.99
C ALA A 141 12.30 -8.86 -4.26
N LEU A 142 13.18 -7.87 -4.09
CA LEU A 142 14.61 -8.12 -3.99
C LEU A 142 14.92 -8.62 -2.57
N SER A 143 15.50 -9.81 -2.46
CA SER A 143 15.94 -10.40 -1.19
C SER A 143 17.24 -11.18 -1.42
N ASN A 144 18.30 -10.84 -0.68
CA ASN A 144 19.63 -11.46 -0.81
C ASN A 144 20.17 -11.51 -2.26
N GLY A 145 19.91 -10.46 -3.04
CA GLY A 145 20.34 -10.37 -4.45
C GLY A 145 19.50 -11.17 -5.45
N LEU A 146 18.47 -11.89 -4.97
CA LEU A 146 17.53 -12.65 -5.80
C LEU A 146 16.16 -11.97 -5.83
N VAL A 147 15.43 -12.17 -6.93
CA VAL A 147 14.02 -11.77 -7.02
C VAL A 147 13.16 -12.91 -6.51
N GLN A 148 12.40 -12.67 -5.44
CA GLN A 148 11.40 -13.58 -4.91
C GLN A 148 10.00 -13.07 -5.28
N LEU A 149 9.07 -13.96 -5.60
CA LEU A 149 7.69 -13.56 -5.83
C LEU A 149 6.88 -13.70 -4.54
N VAL A 150 6.16 -12.65 -4.19
CA VAL A 150 5.35 -12.56 -2.99
C VAL A 150 3.93 -12.21 -3.38
N SER A 151 2.98 -12.94 -2.83
CA SER A 151 1.56 -12.66 -2.95
C SER A 151 1.13 -11.68 -1.88
N PHE A 152 0.46 -10.61 -2.30
CA PHE A 152 -0.25 -9.69 -1.42
C PHE A 152 -1.73 -9.86 -1.68
N GLN A 153 -2.49 -10.17 -0.63
CA GLN A 153 -3.94 -10.28 -0.72
C GLN A 153 -4.56 -9.22 0.16
N ARG A 154 -5.39 -8.36 -0.43
CA ARG A 154 -6.26 -7.49 0.36
C ARG A 154 -7.47 -8.31 0.82
N GLY A 155 -7.92 -8.10 2.06
CA GLY A 155 -9.22 -8.58 2.49
C GLY A 155 -10.37 -7.89 1.75
N GLY A 156 -11.60 -8.04 2.27
CA GLY A 156 -12.75 -7.29 1.76
C GLY A 156 -12.60 -5.77 1.90
N ASN A 157 -13.59 -5.05 1.38
CA ASN A 157 -13.60 -3.59 1.30
C ASN A 157 -13.45 -2.88 2.65
N ASP A 158 -13.94 -3.47 3.75
CA ASP A 158 -13.88 -2.85 5.09
C ASP A 158 -12.57 -3.13 5.85
N VAL A 159 -11.61 -3.83 5.25
CA VAL A 159 -10.43 -4.34 5.96
C VAL A 159 -9.20 -3.44 5.69
N ASN A 160 -8.51 -3.02 6.76
CA ASN A 160 -7.25 -2.28 6.70
C ASN A 160 -6.01 -3.19 6.55
N GLU A 161 -6.19 -4.44 6.14
CA GLU A 161 -5.16 -5.48 6.15
C GLU A 161 -4.76 -5.89 4.73
N VAL A 162 -3.46 -5.98 4.51
CA VAL A 162 -2.82 -6.62 3.36
C VAL A 162 -2.06 -7.85 3.87
N LYS A 163 -2.53 -9.03 3.49
CA LYS A 163 -1.88 -10.30 3.82
C LYS A 163 -0.70 -10.54 2.91
N VAL A 164 0.42 -10.99 3.46
CA VAL A 164 1.68 -11.22 2.75
C VAL A 164 2.07 -12.69 2.83
N ALA A 165 2.33 -13.31 1.67
CA ALA A 165 2.74 -14.71 1.57
C ALA A 165 3.83 -14.90 0.49
N PRO A 166 5.02 -15.43 0.81
CA PRO A 166 5.98 -15.86 -0.20
C PRO A 166 5.39 -16.96 -1.09
N ARG A 167 5.79 -17.00 -2.36
CA ARG A 167 5.53 -18.14 -3.24
C ARG A 167 6.79 -18.97 -3.45
N THR A 168 6.70 -20.26 -3.14
CA THR A 168 7.59 -21.30 -3.69
C THR A 168 7.01 -21.76 -5.03
N PHE A 169 7.85 -21.77 -6.06
CA PHE A 169 7.59 -22.48 -7.32
C PHE A 169 8.32 -23.81 -7.31
#